data_AF-A0A956JGZ3-F1
#
_entry.id   AF-A0A956JGZ3-F1
#
_cell.length_a   1.000
_cell.length_b   1.000
_cell.length_c   1.000
_cell.angle_alpha   90.00
_cell.angle_beta   90.00
_cell.angle_gamma   90.00
#
_symmetry.space_group_name_H-M   'P 1'
#
loop_
_entity.id
_entity.type
_entity.pdbx_description
1 polymer ?
#
loop_
_entity_poly.entity_id
_entity_poly.type
_entity_poly.pdbx_seq_one_letter_code
_entity_poly.pdbx_strand_id
1 'polypeptide(L)'
;MQWERRWSCVIAVALAGCGGGAPGAGESDSDGGLADELELPGFVIDGAAAGDRALAVPCGDINGDGLEDLAVGTSRAGQLVAYVVYGKEDDEPVELAEIEAGGAGGVVLDGGATMSSGHHEVFLEVVGVGDVNGDGFDDLSVAPRHVYAGDATLLMGGPDLPTHVDLAALEEGDGAMRFDIAADGFGGDGVEAARVGDVNGDGFDDVALVGVGGFVDRFYVVFGGPAIAGRTEAELNAGVGGFEVHAFASAQVFGPADINGDGVADLVVADRGGYSQAAEVYVLFGGSEVGGESPIQLSDEPPLSVPGFMVVQTEYYAAQFLGGAASGDINGDGLDDIAIDDGGEDAVFVVFGKTDSESVLLPHELGDRGFRIEYGDLPGGGTSYEYRRRLSMIPDHNGDGRDEIVLQSLSAQGEPSQAYVIYGRSETAPVALGDVAAGVGGYLVNDWPEGGYLGDLIGWSAVGGGAARDLVLVDRDASPSGEASGRAYVLFDVPGR
;
A
#
# COMPACT_ATOMS: atom_id res chain seq x y z
N MET A 1 -27.79 0.92 -4.94
CA MET A 1 -26.85 1.45 -3.92
C MET A 1 -25.66 0.53 -3.97
N GLN A 2 -24.68 0.90 -4.77
CA GLN A 2 -23.47 0.12 -5.06
C GLN A 2 -22.42 0.51 -4.01
N TRP A 3 -21.83 -0.48 -3.36
CA TRP A 3 -20.87 -0.29 -2.28
C TRP A 3 -19.47 -0.63 -2.82
N GLU A 4 -18.58 0.35 -2.88
CA GLU A 4 -17.18 0.21 -3.29
C GLU A 4 -16.33 0.01 -2.02
N ARG A 5 -15.72 -1.17 -1.86
CA ARG A 5 -14.82 -1.52 -0.75
C ARG A 5 -13.39 -1.10 -1.08
N ARG A 6 -12.60 -0.65 -0.08
CA ARG A 6 -11.33 0.05 -0.30
C ARG A 6 -10.14 -0.46 0.52
N TRP A 7 -9.28 -1.23 -0.16
CA TRP A 7 -7.79 -1.35 -0.17
C TRP A 7 -6.97 -1.35 1.13
N SER A 8 -6.18 -2.40 1.33
CA SER A 8 -5.01 -2.47 2.21
C SER A 8 -3.80 -2.38 1.29
N CYS A 9 -2.82 -1.53 1.58
CA CYS A 9 -1.57 -1.33 0.82
C CYS A 9 -1.56 -1.87 -0.61
N VAL A 10 -2.19 -1.14 -1.54
CA VAL A 10 -2.07 -1.11 -3.01
C VAL A 10 -3.37 -0.52 -3.58
N ILE A 11 -3.29 0.22 -4.68
CA ILE A 11 -4.26 1.25 -5.09
C ILE A 11 -5.18 0.80 -6.22
N ALA A 12 -6.46 1.21 -6.14
CA ALA A 12 -7.22 1.89 -7.21
C ALA A 12 -8.58 2.37 -6.67
N VAL A 13 -9.20 3.48 -7.08
CA VAL A 13 -10.67 3.46 -7.41
C VAL A 13 -10.98 4.59 -8.40
N ALA A 14 -11.71 4.22 -9.46
CA ALA A 14 -12.67 4.92 -10.32
C ALA A 14 -12.74 6.46 -10.38
N LEU A 15 -13.11 6.95 -11.58
CA LEU A 15 -14.29 7.81 -11.74
C LEU A 15 -14.91 7.73 -13.15
N ALA A 16 -16.24 7.78 -13.17
CA ALA A 16 -17.06 7.89 -14.36
C ALA A 16 -17.21 9.36 -14.83
N GLY A 17 -16.95 9.58 -16.12
CA GLY A 17 -17.50 10.56 -17.06
C GLY A 17 -17.91 11.97 -16.61
N CYS A 18 -17.38 12.98 -17.31
CA CYS A 18 -18.18 13.99 -18.02
C CYS A 18 -17.35 14.67 -19.12
N GLY A 19 -17.97 14.87 -20.29
CA GLY A 19 -17.33 15.49 -21.45
C GLY A 19 -17.38 17.02 -21.46
N GLY A 20 -16.48 17.62 -22.23
CA GLY A 20 -16.55 19.03 -22.59
C GLY A 20 -15.29 19.59 -23.28
N GLY A 21 -15.26 19.52 -24.62
CA GLY A 21 -14.61 20.48 -25.53
C GLY A 21 -13.13 20.86 -25.34
N ALA A 22 -12.24 20.26 -26.13
CA ALA A 22 -10.84 20.66 -26.30
C ALA A 22 -10.65 22.04 -26.99
N PRO A 23 -9.58 22.81 -26.65
CA PRO A 23 -8.87 23.63 -27.61
C PRO A 23 -7.67 22.88 -28.23
N GLY A 24 -7.18 23.39 -29.36
CA GLY A 24 -6.45 22.64 -30.37
C GLY A 24 -4.97 22.33 -30.09
N ALA A 25 -4.54 21.18 -30.61
CA ALA A 25 -3.17 20.72 -30.69
C ALA A 25 -2.25 21.73 -31.41
N GLY A 26 -1.12 22.07 -30.78
CA GLY A 26 -0.15 22.95 -31.43
C GLY A 26 1.10 23.39 -30.65
N GLU A 27 1.25 23.07 -29.37
CA GLU A 27 2.46 23.45 -28.62
C GLU A 27 3.11 22.19 -28.04
N SER A 28 4.38 22.00 -28.40
CA SER A 28 5.28 21.04 -27.76
C SER A 28 5.75 21.71 -26.48
N ASP A 29 5.05 21.48 -25.37
CA ASP A 29 5.38 22.13 -24.12
C ASP A 29 6.57 21.45 -23.46
N SER A 30 7.69 22.16 -23.55
CA SER A 30 8.86 22.10 -22.69
C SER A 30 8.57 22.75 -21.32
N ASP A 31 7.33 22.69 -20.85
CA ASP A 31 6.96 23.25 -19.55
C ASP A 31 7.40 22.23 -18.48
N GLY A 32 8.38 22.66 -17.70
CA GLY A 32 9.04 21.86 -16.69
C GLY A 32 8.04 21.17 -15.76
N GLY A 33 8.35 19.92 -15.42
CA GLY A 33 7.50 19.11 -14.56
C GLY A 33 7.38 19.67 -13.15
N LEU A 34 6.58 19.02 -12.31
CA LEU A 34 6.44 19.34 -10.88
C LEU A 34 7.80 19.48 -10.16
N ALA A 35 8.80 18.69 -10.59
CA ALA A 35 10.19 18.75 -10.11
C ALA A 35 10.88 20.09 -10.44
N ASP A 36 10.66 20.63 -11.64
CA ASP A 36 11.22 21.92 -12.07
C ASP A 36 10.58 23.10 -11.34
N GLU A 37 9.29 23.00 -11.00
CA GLU A 37 8.56 24.02 -10.24
C GLU A 37 8.96 24.03 -8.75
N LEU A 38 9.30 22.85 -8.20
CA LEU A 38 9.78 22.68 -6.82
C LEU A 38 11.31 22.86 -6.68
N GLU A 39 12.05 22.97 -7.80
CA GLU A 39 13.52 22.97 -7.88
C GLU A 39 14.15 21.75 -7.16
N LEU A 40 13.47 20.60 -7.18
CA LEU A 40 13.94 19.35 -6.58
C LEU A 40 14.41 18.38 -7.67
N PRO A 41 15.54 17.67 -7.48
CA PRO A 41 15.95 16.60 -8.39
C PRO A 41 14.92 15.46 -8.37
N GLY A 42 14.88 14.64 -9.41
CA GLY A 42 13.83 13.64 -9.61
C GLY A 42 13.53 13.36 -11.09
N PHE A 43 12.68 12.36 -11.35
CA PHE A 43 12.27 11.99 -12.70
C PHE A 43 10.77 11.77 -12.84
N VAL A 44 10.30 11.80 -14.07
CA VAL A 44 8.90 11.51 -14.45
C VAL A 44 8.83 10.15 -15.12
N ILE A 45 7.78 9.39 -14.83
CA ILE A 45 7.43 8.17 -15.57
C ILE A 45 6.23 8.49 -16.46
N ASP A 46 6.45 8.42 -17.78
CA ASP A 46 5.44 8.67 -18.80
C ASP A 46 4.85 7.34 -19.31
N GLY A 47 3.51 7.33 -19.48
CA GLY A 47 2.76 6.16 -19.95
C GLY A 47 3.19 5.67 -21.35
N ALA A 48 3.05 4.36 -21.61
CA ALA A 48 3.50 3.74 -22.87
C ALA A 48 2.71 4.21 -24.11
N ALA A 49 1.46 4.63 -23.93
CA ALA A 49 0.61 5.19 -24.98
C ALA A 49 -0.31 6.32 -24.47
N ALA A 50 -0.78 7.15 -25.40
CA ALA A 50 -1.79 8.17 -25.10
C ALA A 50 -3.08 7.52 -24.56
N GLY A 51 -3.58 7.99 -23.42
CA GLY A 51 -4.73 7.40 -22.71
C GLY A 51 -4.34 6.42 -21.59
N ASP A 52 -3.06 6.03 -21.48
CA ASP A 52 -2.61 5.16 -20.40
C ASP A 52 -2.58 5.94 -19.08
N ARG A 53 -2.97 5.26 -18.00
CA ARG A 53 -2.78 5.76 -16.64
C ARG A 53 -1.64 4.98 -16.02
N ALA A 54 -0.65 5.65 -15.45
CA ALA A 54 0.43 5.03 -14.69
C ALA A 54 0.18 5.23 -13.19
N LEU A 55 0.20 4.14 -12.42
CA LEU A 55 0.19 4.18 -10.95
C LEU A 55 1.46 3.51 -10.45
N ALA A 56 2.42 4.29 -9.96
CA ALA A 56 3.71 3.79 -9.47
C ALA A 56 3.67 3.61 -7.96
N VAL A 57 4.01 2.43 -7.45
CA VAL A 57 4.21 2.14 -6.02
C VAL A 57 5.62 1.60 -5.80
N PRO A 58 6.30 1.91 -4.69
CA PRO A 58 7.53 1.22 -4.30
C PRO A 58 7.31 -0.29 -4.21
N CYS A 59 8.25 -1.07 -4.75
CA CYS A 59 8.17 -2.53 -4.71
C CYS A 59 9.41 -3.23 -4.15
N GLY A 60 10.39 -2.48 -3.62
CA GLY A 60 11.65 -3.04 -3.14
C GLY A 60 12.72 -3.10 -4.23
N ASP A 61 13.92 -3.57 -3.88
CA ASP A 61 15.06 -3.71 -4.80
C ASP A 61 14.99 -5.05 -5.55
N ILE A 62 14.29 -5.07 -6.68
CA ILE A 62 13.98 -6.28 -7.45
C ILE A 62 15.21 -6.73 -8.25
N ASN A 63 16.08 -5.80 -8.65
CA ASN A 63 17.25 -6.08 -9.49
C ASN A 63 18.57 -6.21 -8.71
N GLY A 64 18.58 -5.84 -7.42
CA GLY A 64 19.71 -5.91 -6.49
C GLY A 64 20.78 -4.85 -6.72
N ASP A 65 20.41 -3.68 -7.26
CA ASP A 65 21.34 -2.58 -7.48
C ASP A 65 21.51 -1.64 -6.27
N GLY A 66 20.72 -1.88 -5.21
CA GLY A 66 20.72 -1.12 -3.97
C GLY A 66 19.76 0.06 -3.97
N LEU A 67 18.99 0.26 -5.03
CA LEU A 67 17.91 1.25 -5.13
C LEU A 67 16.57 0.53 -5.08
N GLU A 68 15.57 1.15 -4.45
CA GLU A 68 14.22 0.61 -4.49
C GLU A 68 13.60 0.86 -5.87
N ASP A 69 12.94 -0.16 -6.40
CA ASP A 69 12.24 -0.13 -7.68
C ASP A 69 10.77 0.26 -7.51
N LEU A 70 10.13 0.58 -8.64
CA LEU A 70 8.72 0.99 -8.70
C LEU A 70 7.90 0.01 -9.55
N ALA A 71 6.83 -0.52 -8.98
CA ALA A 71 5.81 -1.21 -9.74
C ALA A 71 4.81 -0.21 -10.32
N VAL A 72 4.62 -0.23 -11.64
CA VAL A 72 3.75 0.70 -12.37
C VAL A 72 2.60 -0.05 -13.03
N GLY A 73 1.41 0.06 -12.44
CA GLY A 73 0.19 -0.49 -13.04
C GLY A 73 -0.33 0.40 -14.17
N THR A 74 -0.73 -0.20 -15.30
CA THR A 74 -1.34 0.57 -16.41
C THR A 74 -2.76 0.14 -16.76
N SER A 75 -3.63 1.13 -17.03
CA SER A 75 -4.98 0.89 -17.51
C SER A 75 -5.06 1.04 -19.04
N ARG A 76 -4.43 0.14 -19.78
CA ARG A 76 -4.49 0.16 -21.25
C ARG A 76 -5.74 -0.58 -21.73
N ALA A 77 -6.47 -0.02 -22.71
CA ALA A 77 -7.80 -0.49 -23.11
C ALA A 77 -7.85 -2.00 -23.46
N GLY A 78 -8.22 -2.82 -22.47
CA GLY A 78 -8.34 -4.28 -22.58
C GLY A 78 -7.05 -5.07 -22.36
N GLN A 79 -5.91 -4.45 -22.03
CA GLN A 79 -4.67 -5.17 -21.73
C GLN A 79 -4.36 -5.10 -20.24
N LEU A 80 -3.92 -6.23 -19.67
CA LEU A 80 -3.41 -6.32 -18.30
C LEU A 80 -1.91 -6.21 -18.35
N VAL A 81 -1.38 -4.99 -18.35
CA VAL A 81 0.06 -4.75 -18.37
C VAL A 81 0.45 -3.89 -17.19
N ALA A 82 1.48 -4.33 -16.49
CA ALA A 82 2.21 -3.54 -15.51
C ALA A 82 3.70 -3.54 -15.85
N TYR A 83 4.45 -2.72 -15.14
CA TYR A 83 5.90 -2.60 -15.32
C TYR A 83 6.56 -2.65 -13.95
N VAL A 84 7.79 -3.13 -13.91
CA VAL A 84 8.74 -2.77 -12.87
C VAL A 84 9.67 -1.76 -13.50
N VAL A 85 9.81 -0.59 -12.91
CA VAL A 85 10.74 0.47 -13.31
C VAL A 85 11.87 0.47 -12.29
N TYR A 86 13.10 0.30 -12.76
CA TYR A 86 14.24 0.24 -11.86
C TYR A 86 14.58 1.61 -11.28
N GLY A 87 14.98 1.62 -10.01
CA GLY A 87 15.49 2.81 -9.33
C GLY A 87 16.71 3.39 -10.07
N LYS A 88 16.89 4.72 -9.99
CA LYS A 88 18.02 5.41 -10.62
C LYS A 88 18.30 6.76 -9.98
N GLU A 89 19.58 7.15 -9.97
CA GLU A 89 20.05 8.40 -9.36
C GLU A 89 19.94 9.63 -10.29
N ASP A 90 19.75 9.44 -11.60
CA ASP A 90 19.65 10.55 -12.55
C ASP A 90 18.21 11.05 -12.73
N ASP A 91 18.07 12.27 -13.24
CA ASP A 91 16.78 12.96 -13.41
C ASP A 91 16.13 12.71 -14.78
N GLU A 92 16.69 11.83 -15.62
CA GLU A 92 16.16 11.61 -16.98
C GLU A 92 14.76 10.96 -16.93
N PRO A 93 13.78 11.40 -17.73
CA PRO A 93 12.46 10.78 -17.75
C PRO A 93 12.51 9.28 -18.11
N VAL A 94 11.62 8.50 -17.52
CA VAL A 94 11.40 7.09 -17.88
C VAL A 94 10.18 6.99 -18.80
N GLU A 95 10.40 6.49 -20.00
CA GLU A 95 9.36 6.25 -21.00
C GLU A 95 8.98 4.77 -20.96
N LEU A 96 7.76 4.42 -20.51
CA LEU A 96 7.34 3.01 -20.44
C LEU A 96 7.37 2.32 -21.82
N ALA A 97 7.21 3.08 -22.90
CA ALA A 97 7.34 2.58 -24.27
C ALA A 97 8.77 2.08 -24.60
N GLU A 98 9.80 2.61 -23.97
CA GLU A 98 11.17 2.13 -24.11
C GLU A 98 11.37 0.80 -23.39
N ILE A 99 10.75 0.63 -22.22
CA ILE A 99 10.72 -0.66 -21.51
C ILE A 99 9.97 -1.71 -22.33
N GLU A 100 8.81 -1.37 -22.93
CA GLU A 100 8.09 -2.27 -23.87
C GLU A 100 8.97 -2.69 -25.06
N ALA A 101 9.88 -1.83 -25.51
CA ALA A 101 10.81 -2.12 -26.61
C ALA A 101 12.04 -2.97 -26.20
N GLY A 102 12.13 -3.37 -24.92
CA GLY A 102 13.26 -4.13 -24.36
C GLY A 102 14.40 -3.26 -23.84
N GLY A 103 14.10 -2.03 -23.40
CA GLY A 103 15.03 -1.16 -22.69
C GLY A 103 15.47 -1.75 -21.35
N ALA A 104 16.63 -1.33 -20.85
CA ALA A 104 17.23 -1.88 -19.62
C ALA A 104 16.70 -1.24 -18.33
N GLY A 105 15.82 -0.24 -18.42
CA GLY A 105 15.29 0.50 -17.25
C GLY A 105 14.11 -0.17 -16.54
N GLY A 106 13.82 -1.43 -16.84
CA GLY A 106 12.72 -2.14 -16.21
C GLY A 106 12.30 -3.43 -16.89
N VAL A 107 11.17 -3.98 -16.42
CA VAL A 107 10.56 -5.23 -16.88
C VAL A 107 9.09 -4.98 -17.22
N VAL A 108 8.62 -5.57 -18.32
CA VAL A 108 7.19 -5.62 -18.65
C VAL A 108 6.56 -6.86 -18.00
N LEU A 109 5.43 -6.69 -17.33
CA LEU A 109 4.59 -7.75 -16.78
C LEU A 109 3.29 -7.83 -17.60
N ASP A 110 3.13 -8.87 -18.41
CA ASP A 110 1.93 -9.10 -19.23
C ASP A 110 1.05 -10.17 -18.58
N GLY A 111 -0.14 -9.76 -18.13
CA GLY A 111 -1.13 -10.63 -17.51
C GLY A 111 -1.83 -11.60 -18.45
N GLY A 112 -1.70 -11.41 -19.77
CA GLY A 112 -2.31 -12.28 -20.78
C GLY A 112 -3.85 -12.17 -20.84
N ALA A 113 -4.38 -12.14 -22.06
CA ALA A 113 -5.81 -12.12 -22.42
C ALA A 113 -6.67 -10.90 -21.97
N THR A 114 -7.17 -10.19 -22.99
CA THR A 114 -8.34 -9.28 -22.94
C THR A 114 -9.59 -9.95 -22.35
N MET A 115 -10.21 -9.33 -21.35
CA MET A 115 -11.55 -9.72 -20.90
C MET A 115 -12.63 -9.46 -21.96
N SER A 116 -13.58 -10.39 -22.06
CA SER A 116 -14.83 -10.20 -22.81
C SER A 116 -15.81 -9.36 -21.99
N SER A 117 -15.97 -8.09 -22.38
CA SER A 117 -17.10 -7.18 -22.14
C SER A 117 -18.00 -7.43 -20.90
N GLY A 118 -17.92 -6.55 -19.90
CA GLY A 118 -19.03 -6.34 -18.95
C GLY A 118 -18.68 -5.67 -17.62
N HIS A 119 -17.44 -5.83 -17.15
CA HIS A 119 -16.99 -5.28 -15.86
C HIS A 119 -16.15 -4.01 -16.07
N HIS A 120 -16.25 -3.08 -15.11
CA HIS A 120 -15.47 -1.85 -15.10
C HIS A 120 -13.99 -2.18 -14.81
N GLU A 121 -13.07 -1.62 -15.60
CA GLU A 121 -11.60 -1.53 -15.41
C GLU A 121 -10.91 -2.73 -14.73
N VAL A 122 -10.28 -3.61 -15.54
CA VAL A 122 -9.41 -4.69 -15.06
C VAL A 122 -7.96 -4.20 -15.15
N PHE A 123 -7.16 -4.43 -14.11
CA PHE A 123 -5.74 -4.04 -14.04
C PHE A 123 -4.90 -5.15 -13.41
N LEU A 124 -3.59 -5.09 -13.64
CA LEU A 124 -2.63 -5.99 -13.03
C LEU A 124 -2.12 -5.34 -11.74
N GLU A 125 -2.38 -6.00 -10.62
CA GLU A 125 -1.91 -5.58 -9.30
C GLU A 125 -0.51 -6.13 -9.08
N VAL A 126 0.43 -5.28 -8.64
CA VAL A 126 1.82 -5.63 -8.39
C VAL A 126 2.21 -5.10 -7.01
N VAL A 127 2.74 -5.97 -6.17
CA VAL A 127 3.09 -5.67 -4.77
C VAL A 127 4.48 -6.21 -4.49
N GLY A 128 5.38 -5.39 -3.95
CA GLY A 128 6.65 -5.88 -3.39
C GLY A 128 6.38 -6.66 -2.11
N VAL A 129 6.83 -7.91 -2.06
CA VAL A 129 6.65 -8.78 -0.89
C VAL A 129 7.95 -9.01 -0.10
N GLY A 130 9.05 -8.39 -0.55
CA GLY A 130 10.38 -8.56 0.05
C GLY A 130 11.07 -9.84 -0.40
N ASP A 131 12.25 -10.15 0.15
CA ASP A 131 13.03 -11.34 -0.20
C ASP A 131 12.46 -12.60 0.47
N VAL A 132 11.45 -13.19 -0.17
CA VAL A 132 10.72 -14.34 0.40
C VAL A 132 11.44 -15.65 0.14
N ASN A 133 12.46 -15.66 -0.71
CA ASN A 133 13.21 -16.86 -1.06
C ASN A 133 14.65 -16.88 -0.47
N GLY A 134 15.14 -15.73 0.00
CA GLY A 134 16.42 -15.49 0.67
C GLY A 134 17.61 -15.43 -0.28
N ASP A 135 17.41 -15.01 -1.54
CA ASP A 135 18.49 -14.85 -2.52
C ASP A 135 19.11 -13.46 -2.54
N GLY A 136 18.58 -12.54 -1.73
CA GLY A 136 19.05 -11.18 -1.57
C GLY A 136 18.41 -10.18 -2.53
N PHE A 137 17.35 -10.56 -3.25
CA PHE A 137 16.57 -9.69 -4.12
C PHE A 137 15.13 -9.64 -3.60
N ASP A 138 14.50 -8.46 -3.63
CA ASP A 138 13.10 -8.37 -3.27
C ASP A 138 12.22 -9.04 -4.34
N ASP A 139 11.17 -9.73 -3.91
CA ASP A 139 10.25 -10.48 -4.76
C ASP A 139 8.90 -9.74 -4.92
N LEU A 140 8.11 -10.13 -5.93
CA LEU A 140 6.86 -9.47 -6.31
C LEU A 140 5.68 -10.42 -6.27
N SER A 141 4.54 -9.99 -5.72
CA SER A 141 3.25 -10.60 -6.03
C SER A 141 2.59 -9.86 -7.19
N VAL A 142 2.07 -10.63 -8.15
CA VAL A 142 1.41 -10.13 -9.34
C VAL A 142 0.08 -10.85 -9.51
N ALA A 143 -1.03 -10.12 -9.53
CA ALA A 143 -2.37 -10.70 -9.59
C ALA A 143 -3.30 -9.92 -10.54
N PRO A 144 -4.05 -10.62 -11.41
CA PRO A 144 -5.11 -9.98 -12.19
C PRO A 144 -6.33 -9.75 -11.29
N ARG A 145 -6.62 -8.49 -10.98
CA ARG A 145 -7.75 -8.15 -10.12
C ARG A 145 -9.08 -8.24 -10.88
N HIS A 146 -10.14 -8.72 -10.24
CA HIS A 146 -11.51 -8.82 -10.79
C HIS A 146 -11.66 -9.75 -11.99
N VAL A 147 -10.69 -10.63 -12.23
CA VAL A 147 -10.87 -11.83 -13.05
C VAL A 147 -11.29 -12.95 -12.10
N TYR A 148 -12.53 -13.41 -12.20
CA TYR A 148 -13.02 -14.55 -11.43
C TYR A 148 -12.04 -15.73 -11.54
N ALA A 149 -11.46 -16.16 -10.42
CA ALA A 149 -10.40 -17.18 -10.31
C ALA A 149 -8.98 -16.74 -10.75
N GLY A 150 -8.61 -15.47 -10.59
CA GLY A 150 -7.23 -15.02 -10.76
C GLY A 150 -6.33 -15.48 -9.59
N ASP A 151 -5.36 -16.34 -9.89
CA ASP A 151 -4.34 -16.75 -8.95
C ASP A 151 -3.34 -15.60 -8.72
N ALA A 152 -2.96 -15.36 -7.46
CA ALA A 152 -1.81 -14.52 -7.17
C ALA A 152 -0.53 -15.27 -7.60
N THR A 153 0.31 -14.63 -8.40
CA THR A 153 1.59 -15.16 -8.86
C THR A 153 2.71 -14.44 -8.14
N LEU A 154 3.49 -15.16 -7.35
CA LEU A 154 4.76 -14.69 -6.83
C LEU A 154 5.82 -14.81 -7.95
N LEU A 155 6.50 -13.71 -8.24
CA LEU A 155 7.59 -13.58 -9.20
C LEU A 155 8.84 -13.19 -8.41
N MET A 156 9.87 -14.03 -8.50
CA MET A 156 11.12 -13.81 -7.80
C MET A 156 11.94 -12.70 -8.46
N GLY A 157 12.55 -11.87 -7.64
CA GLY A 157 13.53 -10.88 -8.06
C GLY A 157 14.78 -11.52 -8.65
N GLY A 158 15.69 -10.68 -9.13
CA GLY A 158 17.01 -11.11 -9.52
C GLY A 158 17.59 -10.39 -10.74
N PRO A 159 18.91 -10.53 -10.94
CA PRO A 159 19.64 -9.81 -11.97
C PRO A 159 19.39 -10.36 -13.39
N ASP A 160 18.77 -11.54 -13.48
CA ASP A 160 18.47 -12.25 -14.73
C ASP A 160 16.97 -12.22 -15.08
N LEU A 161 16.18 -11.33 -14.46
CA LEU A 161 14.78 -11.13 -14.83
C LEU A 161 14.66 -10.81 -16.33
N PRO A 162 13.78 -11.50 -17.07
CA PRO A 162 13.58 -11.20 -18.48
C PRO A 162 12.95 -9.82 -18.61
N THR A 163 13.34 -9.07 -19.66
CA THR A 163 12.76 -7.74 -19.94
C THR A 163 11.25 -7.78 -20.21
N HIS A 164 10.68 -8.97 -20.43
CA HIS A 164 9.25 -9.19 -20.63
C HIS A 164 8.84 -10.53 -20.03
N VAL A 165 7.94 -10.49 -19.04
CA VAL A 165 7.35 -11.64 -18.36
C VAL A 165 5.92 -11.82 -18.86
N ASP A 166 5.64 -12.93 -19.52
CA ASP A 166 4.26 -13.34 -19.86
C ASP A 166 3.72 -14.23 -18.74
N LEU A 167 2.85 -13.68 -17.89
CA LEU A 167 2.30 -14.39 -16.74
C LEU A 167 1.48 -15.61 -17.13
N ALA A 168 0.90 -15.64 -18.33
CA ALA A 168 0.16 -16.79 -18.83
C ALA A 168 1.09 -17.92 -19.29
N ALA A 169 2.34 -17.61 -19.62
CA ALA A 169 3.35 -18.57 -20.05
C ALA A 169 4.22 -19.11 -18.90
N LEU A 170 4.18 -18.50 -17.71
CA LEU A 170 4.97 -18.94 -16.55
C LEU A 170 4.64 -20.39 -16.17
N GLU A 171 5.67 -21.24 -16.06
CA GLU A 171 5.60 -22.56 -15.44
C GLU A 171 6.23 -22.54 -14.02
N GLU A 172 5.86 -23.51 -13.18
CA GLU A 172 6.46 -23.65 -11.85
C GLU A 172 7.99 -23.86 -11.99
N GLY A 173 8.78 -22.97 -11.38
CA GLY A 173 10.25 -23.01 -11.44
C GLY A 173 10.89 -22.02 -12.42
N ASP A 174 10.12 -21.22 -13.16
CA ASP A 174 10.63 -20.11 -13.99
C ASP A 174 10.96 -18.86 -13.16
N GLY A 175 11.38 -19.02 -11.90
CA GLY A 175 11.42 -17.91 -10.93
C GLY A 175 10.03 -17.39 -10.58
N ALA A 176 8.97 -18.18 -10.82
CA ALA A 176 7.61 -17.82 -10.47
C ALA A 176 6.87 -18.98 -9.80
N MET A 177 5.93 -18.62 -8.93
CA MET A 177 5.05 -19.52 -8.21
C MET A 177 3.62 -19.01 -8.29
N ARG A 178 2.67 -19.88 -8.63
CA ARG A 178 1.25 -19.60 -8.44
C ARG A 178 0.80 -20.22 -7.14
N PHE A 179 0.08 -19.47 -6.32
CA PHE A 179 -0.57 -20.03 -5.16
C PHE A 179 -1.83 -20.80 -5.61
N ASP A 180 -1.80 -22.13 -5.48
CA ASP A 180 -2.98 -22.99 -5.69
C ASP A 180 -3.88 -22.94 -4.45
N ILE A 181 -4.38 -21.73 -4.16
CA ILE A 181 -5.42 -21.51 -3.15
C ILE A 181 -6.69 -21.19 -3.90
N ALA A 182 -7.57 -22.18 -3.96
CA ALA A 182 -8.72 -22.11 -4.83
C ALA A 182 -9.63 -20.92 -4.44
N ALA A 183 -10.09 -20.15 -5.43
CA ALA A 183 -10.97 -19.01 -5.22
C ALA A 183 -12.31 -19.37 -4.53
N ASP A 184 -12.73 -20.64 -4.59
CA ASP A 184 -13.88 -21.16 -3.83
C ASP A 184 -13.56 -21.38 -2.34
N GLY A 185 -12.28 -21.49 -1.98
CA GLY A 185 -11.80 -21.37 -0.61
C GLY A 185 -12.21 -20.03 -0.01
N PHE A 186 -11.87 -18.91 -0.66
CA PHE A 186 -12.20 -17.57 -0.16
C PHE A 186 -13.62 -17.09 -0.46
N GLY A 187 -14.38 -17.81 -1.31
CA GLY A 187 -15.74 -17.42 -1.68
C GLY A 187 -15.84 -16.11 -2.49
N GLY A 188 -14.76 -15.71 -3.15
CA GLY A 188 -14.55 -14.36 -3.69
C GLY A 188 -14.07 -14.25 -5.15
N ASP A 189 -13.78 -13.01 -5.55
CA ASP A 189 -13.39 -12.53 -6.89
C ASP A 189 -11.86 -12.60 -7.14
N GLY A 190 -11.05 -13.13 -6.22
CA GLY A 190 -9.59 -13.30 -6.38
C GLY A 190 -8.81 -13.42 -5.05
N VAL A 191 -7.47 -13.39 -5.13
CA VAL A 191 -6.53 -13.35 -3.99
C VAL A 191 -5.59 -12.15 -4.16
N GLU A 192 -5.38 -11.39 -3.08
CA GLU A 192 -4.41 -10.30 -2.95
C GLU A 192 -3.26 -10.77 -2.04
N ALA A 193 -2.05 -10.30 -2.31
CA ALA A 193 -0.92 -10.51 -1.40
C ALA A 193 -0.64 -9.23 -0.60
N ALA A 194 -0.23 -9.39 0.65
CA ALA A 194 0.30 -8.31 1.47
C ALA A 194 1.68 -8.69 2.00
N ARG A 195 2.61 -7.73 1.97
CA ARG A 195 3.91 -7.85 2.61
C ARG A 195 3.73 -7.86 4.12
N VAL A 196 4.31 -8.85 4.79
CA VAL A 196 4.26 -8.95 6.26
C VAL A 196 5.64 -9.07 6.92
N GLY A 197 6.70 -9.26 6.11
CA GLY A 197 8.06 -9.47 6.61
C GLY A 197 8.25 -10.85 7.24
N ASP A 198 9.41 -11.10 7.83
CA ASP A 198 9.70 -12.34 8.57
C ASP A 198 8.89 -12.40 9.87
N VAL A 199 7.69 -12.99 9.83
CA VAL A 199 6.82 -13.07 11.00
C VAL A 199 7.18 -14.24 11.91
N ASN A 200 7.92 -15.21 11.40
CA ASN A 200 8.26 -16.42 12.15
C ASN A 200 9.68 -16.38 12.76
N GLY A 201 10.50 -15.43 12.34
CA GLY A 201 11.86 -15.18 12.82
C GLY A 201 12.93 -16.09 12.21
N ASP A 202 12.71 -16.64 11.00
CA ASP A 202 13.65 -17.55 10.33
C ASP A 202 14.60 -16.88 9.32
N GLY A 203 14.43 -15.57 9.11
CA GLY A 203 15.25 -14.72 8.27
C GLY A 203 14.81 -14.63 6.81
N PHE A 204 13.61 -15.12 6.47
CA PHE A 204 13.00 -14.95 5.14
C PHE A 204 11.73 -14.11 5.29
N ASP A 205 11.48 -13.19 4.34
CA ASP A 205 10.22 -12.44 4.36
C ASP A 205 9.05 -13.42 4.10
N ASP A 206 7.98 -13.27 4.89
CA ASP A 206 6.74 -14.03 4.73
C ASP A 206 5.69 -13.20 3.96
N VAL A 207 4.67 -13.87 3.42
CA VAL A 207 3.61 -13.23 2.63
C VAL A 207 2.22 -13.60 3.16
N ALA A 208 1.34 -12.60 3.31
CA ALA A 208 -0.07 -12.85 3.57
C ALA A 208 -0.86 -12.93 2.26
N LEU A 209 -1.73 -13.92 2.14
CA LEU A 209 -2.65 -14.12 1.01
C LEU A 209 -4.08 -13.94 1.49
N VAL A 210 -4.69 -12.84 1.05
CA VAL A 210 -5.99 -12.36 1.51
C VAL A 210 -7.01 -12.51 0.38
N GLY A 211 -8.14 -13.16 0.67
CA GLY A 211 -9.21 -13.30 -0.31
C GLY A 211 -9.89 -11.96 -0.63
N VAL A 212 -10.19 -11.73 -1.90
CA VAL A 212 -10.82 -10.50 -2.41
C VAL A 212 -12.27 -10.78 -2.79
N GLY A 213 -13.21 -9.93 -2.39
CA GLY A 213 -14.62 -10.02 -2.77
C GLY A 213 -15.42 -11.01 -1.92
N GLY A 214 -16.56 -10.57 -1.36
CA GLY A 214 -17.38 -11.37 -0.43
C GLY A 214 -17.11 -11.08 1.05
N PHE A 215 -17.76 -11.82 1.95
CA PHE A 215 -17.38 -11.86 3.36
C PHE A 215 -16.34 -12.98 3.48
N VAL A 216 -15.06 -12.60 3.46
CA VAL A 216 -13.97 -13.55 3.55
C VAL A 216 -13.54 -13.59 5.01
N ASP A 217 -13.89 -14.68 5.67
CA ASP A 217 -13.62 -14.92 7.09
C ASP A 217 -12.25 -15.55 7.32
N ARG A 218 -11.40 -15.62 6.29
CA ARG A 218 -10.04 -16.16 6.44
C ARG A 218 -9.02 -15.63 5.46
N PHE A 219 -7.76 -15.69 5.87
CA PHE A 219 -6.60 -15.47 5.02
C PHE A 219 -5.47 -16.41 5.46
N TYR A 220 -4.42 -16.51 4.65
CA TYR A 220 -3.24 -17.32 4.97
C TYR A 220 -2.03 -16.42 5.16
N VAL A 221 -1.14 -16.82 6.05
CA VAL A 221 0.26 -16.37 6.03
C VAL A 221 1.08 -17.55 5.53
N VAL A 222 1.88 -17.34 4.50
CA VAL A 222 2.77 -18.34 3.91
C VAL A 222 4.19 -17.98 4.30
N PHE A 223 4.88 -18.94 4.91
CA PHE A 223 6.26 -18.73 5.31
C PHE A 223 7.21 -18.76 4.13
N GLY A 224 8.15 -17.82 4.15
CA GLY A 224 9.26 -17.71 3.24
C GLY A 224 10.21 -18.91 3.27
N GLY A 225 11.23 -18.82 2.44
CA GLY A 225 12.36 -19.73 2.39
C GLY A 225 12.37 -20.66 1.19
N PRO A 226 13.38 -21.56 1.12
CA PRO A 226 13.70 -22.33 -0.09
C PRO A 226 12.59 -23.30 -0.56
N ALA A 227 11.57 -23.51 0.27
CA ALA A 227 10.42 -24.36 0.00
C ALA A 227 9.11 -23.56 -0.07
N ILE A 228 9.18 -22.24 -0.29
CA ILE A 228 7.98 -21.42 -0.54
C ILE A 228 7.29 -21.91 -1.83
N ALA A 229 8.06 -22.34 -2.84
CA ALA A 229 7.53 -22.96 -4.05
C ALA A 229 6.75 -24.25 -3.75
N GLY A 230 5.55 -24.36 -4.32
CA GLY A 230 4.71 -25.56 -4.26
C GLY A 230 3.82 -25.71 -3.02
N ARG A 231 3.63 -24.65 -2.21
CA ARG A 231 2.71 -24.68 -1.06
C ARG A 231 1.25 -24.81 -1.49
N THR A 232 0.54 -25.69 -0.82
CA THR A 232 -0.88 -25.97 -1.07
C THR A 232 -1.77 -25.50 0.08
N GLU A 233 -3.04 -25.21 -0.20
CA GLU A 233 -4.05 -24.88 0.82
C GLU A 233 -4.11 -25.97 1.92
N ALA A 234 -3.99 -27.25 1.55
CA ALA A 234 -4.03 -28.36 2.50
C ALA A 234 -2.85 -28.35 3.49
N GLU A 235 -1.68 -27.86 3.06
CA GLU A 235 -0.50 -27.71 3.94
C GLU A 235 -0.67 -26.52 4.88
N LEU A 236 -1.16 -25.39 4.38
CA LEU A 236 -1.42 -24.20 5.20
C LEU A 236 -2.51 -24.45 6.26
N ASN A 237 -3.60 -25.13 5.87
CA ASN A 237 -4.64 -25.60 6.79
C ASN A 237 -4.09 -26.59 7.84
N ALA A 238 -2.98 -27.27 7.55
CA ALA A 238 -2.29 -28.17 8.48
C ALA A 238 -1.17 -27.49 9.28
N GLY A 239 -0.94 -26.18 9.09
CA GLY A 239 0.13 -25.41 9.74
C GLY A 239 1.53 -25.71 9.21
N VAL A 240 1.66 -26.12 7.94
CA VAL A 240 2.93 -26.52 7.32
C VAL A 240 3.45 -25.43 6.39
N GLY A 241 4.45 -24.68 6.85
CA GLY A 241 5.07 -23.56 6.12
C GLY A 241 4.16 -22.36 5.97
N GLY A 242 3.38 -22.10 7.00
CA GLY A 242 2.40 -21.05 7.07
C GLY A 242 1.24 -21.48 7.96
N PHE A 243 0.25 -20.62 8.08
CA PHE A 243 -0.94 -20.85 8.90
C PHE A 243 -2.15 -20.13 8.31
N GLU A 244 -3.32 -20.62 8.71
CA GLU A 244 -4.61 -20.01 8.42
C GLU A 244 -4.99 -19.05 9.55
N VAL A 245 -5.57 -17.89 9.22
CA VAL A 245 -6.14 -16.95 10.19
C VAL A 245 -7.62 -16.80 9.89
N HIS A 246 -8.46 -16.97 10.91
CA HIS A 246 -9.91 -16.72 10.82
C HIS A 246 -10.24 -15.33 11.35
N ALA A 247 -10.77 -14.49 10.47
CA ALA A 247 -11.32 -13.17 10.74
C ALA A 247 -12.86 -13.21 10.70
N PHE A 248 -13.52 -12.15 11.12
CA PHE A 248 -14.98 -12.07 11.16
C PHE A 248 -15.62 -11.65 9.84
N ALA A 249 -14.94 -10.84 9.03
CA ALA A 249 -15.55 -10.33 7.80
C ALA A 249 -14.59 -10.00 6.66
N SER A 250 -13.69 -9.05 6.87
CA SER A 250 -12.84 -8.51 5.80
C SER A 250 -11.56 -8.01 6.44
N ALA A 251 -10.57 -8.91 6.48
CA ALA A 251 -9.25 -8.60 7.00
C ALA A 251 -8.48 -7.70 6.04
N GLN A 252 -7.80 -6.72 6.61
CA GLN A 252 -6.74 -5.97 5.99
C GLN A 252 -5.47 -6.23 6.77
N VAL A 253 -4.41 -6.60 6.08
CA VAL A 253 -3.13 -6.92 6.70
C VAL A 253 -2.16 -5.78 6.43
N PHE A 254 -1.48 -5.33 7.48
CA PHE A 254 -0.44 -4.30 7.46
C PHE A 254 0.86 -4.89 8.01
N GLY A 255 1.96 -4.41 7.47
CA GLY A 255 3.32 -4.82 7.82
C GLY A 255 4.30 -4.52 6.69
N PRO A 256 5.59 -4.85 6.88
CA PRO A 256 6.16 -5.42 8.12
C PRO A 256 6.20 -4.42 9.28
N ALA A 257 6.04 -4.86 10.53
CA ALA A 257 6.17 -3.97 11.70
C ALA A 257 6.65 -4.73 12.94
N ASP A 258 7.63 -4.23 13.70
CA ASP A 258 8.05 -4.78 14.99
C ASP A 258 7.46 -3.94 16.14
N ILE A 259 6.19 -4.21 16.48
CA ILE A 259 5.41 -3.43 17.44
C ILE A 259 5.90 -3.67 18.88
N ASN A 260 6.51 -4.82 19.13
CA ASN A 260 6.97 -5.22 20.46
C ASN A 260 8.50 -5.06 20.67
N GLY A 261 9.26 -4.78 19.61
CA GLY A 261 10.71 -4.52 19.65
C GLY A 261 11.56 -5.76 19.88
N ASP A 262 11.08 -6.95 19.49
CA ASP A 262 11.80 -8.20 19.64
C ASP A 262 12.68 -8.57 18.43
N GLY A 263 12.59 -7.78 17.36
CA GLY A 263 13.34 -7.92 16.11
C GLY A 263 12.69 -8.86 15.11
N VAL A 264 11.47 -9.34 15.35
CA VAL A 264 10.67 -10.15 14.42
C VAL A 264 9.44 -9.34 13.98
N ALA A 265 9.00 -9.52 12.73
CA ALA A 265 7.83 -8.80 12.26
C ALA A 265 6.55 -9.32 12.94
N ASP A 266 5.73 -8.42 13.42
CA ASP A 266 4.40 -8.64 13.94
C ASP A 266 3.35 -8.52 12.82
N LEU A 267 2.25 -9.24 12.98
CA LEU A 267 1.12 -9.18 12.05
C LEU A 267 0.05 -8.21 12.57
N VAL A 268 -0.18 -7.11 11.85
CA VAL A 268 -1.27 -6.16 12.16
C VAL A 268 -2.45 -6.40 11.22
N VAL A 269 -3.59 -6.78 11.79
CA VAL A 269 -4.80 -7.14 11.05
C VAL A 269 -5.94 -6.22 11.44
N ALA A 270 -6.43 -5.38 10.53
CA ALA A 270 -7.70 -4.69 10.74
C ALA A 270 -8.85 -5.53 10.18
N ASP A 271 -9.73 -5.98 11.06
CA ASP A 271 -10.98 -6.60 10.70
C ASP A 271 -12.09 -5.56 10.70
N ARG A 272 -12.66 -5.30 9.52
CA ARG A 272 -13.67 -4.25 9.35
C ARG A 272 -15.02 -4.53 10.01
N GLY A 273 -15.20 -5.71 10.62
CA GLY A 273 -16.44 -6.11 11.26
C GLY A 273 -17.59 -6.33 10.28
N GLY A 274 -18.52 -7.22 10.63
CA GLY A 274 -19.79 -7.35 9.89
C GLY A 274 -20.72 -6.14 10.10
N TYR A 275 -21.89 -6.13 9.46
CA TYR A 275 -22.92 -5.06 9.61
C TYR A 275 -23.39 -4.77 11.06
N SER A 276 -22.92 -5.52 12.06
CA SER A 276 -23.33 -5.44 13.46
C SER A 276 -22.17 -5.51 14.45
N GLN A 277 -20.91 -5.44 13.99
CA GLN A 277 -19.70 -5.44 14.83
C GLN A 277 -18.90 -4.18 14.55
N ALA A 278 -18.21 -3.67 15.58
CA ALA A 278 -17.23 -2.60 15.39
C ALA A 278 -16.03 -3.17 14.61
N ALA A 279 -15.33 -2.31 13.86
CA ALA A 279 -14.05 -2.70 13.31
C ALA A 279 -13.02 -2.84 14.45
N GLU A 280 -12.18 -3.86 14.38
CA GLU A 280 -11.18 -4.17 15.39
C GLU A 280 -9.82 -4.34 14.71
N VAL A 281 -8.76 -3.88 15.39
CA VAL A 281 -7.38 -4.13 14.94
C VAL A 281 -6.76 -5.14 15.88
N TYR A 282 -6.13 -6.16 15.33
CA TYR A 282 -5.41 -7.21 16.02
C TYR A 282 -3.94 -7.07 15.72
N VAL A 283 -3.12 -7.12 16.76
CA VAL A 283 -1.66 -7.22 16.64
C VAL A 283 -1.29 -8.60 17.16
N LEU A 284 -0.74 -9.45 16.30
CA LEU A 284 -0.19 -10.75 16.68
C LEU A 284 1.32 -10.60 16.69
N PHE A 285 1.95 -10.83 17.84
CA PHE A 285 3.40 -10.75 17.92
C PHE A 285 4.03 -11.90 17.14
N GLY A 286 5.08 -11.58 16.38
CA GLY A 286 5.87 -12.51 15.60
C GLY A 286 6.65 -13.50 16.44
N GLY A 287 7.40 -14.35 15.76
CA GLY A 287 8.29 -15.34 16.32
C GLY A 287 7.67 -16.74 16.39
N SER A 288 8.36 -17.66 17.07
CA SER A 288 8.05 -19.11 16.97
C SER A 288 6.66 -19.54 17.47
N GLU A 289 5.92 -18.67 18.16
CA GLU A 289 4.56 -18.94 18.62
C GLU A 289 3.50 -18.58 17.55
N VAL A 290 3.79 -17.61 16.66
CA VAL A 290 2.90 -17.28 15.53
C VAL A 290 2.96 -18.43 14.51
N GLY A 291 1.80 -18.95 14.13
CA GLY A 291 1.70 -20.18 13.32
C GLY A 291 1.91 -21.50 14.08
N GLY A 292 2.14 -21.46 15.41
CA GLY A 292 2.13 -22.66 16.26
C GLY A 292 0.75 -23.33 16.36
N GLU A 293 -0.30 -22.59 16.02
CA GLU A 293 -1.68 -23.08 15.84
C GLU A 293 -2.17 -22.69 14.44
N SER A 294 -2.94 -23.58 13.80
CA SER A 294 -3.65 -23.31 12.54
C SER A 294 -5.03 -23.98 12.60
N PRO A 295 -6.14 -23.24 12.44
CA PRO A 295 -6.20 -21.79 12.25
C PRO A 295 -5.97 -20.99 13.54
N ILE A 296 -5.36 -19.80 13.44
CA ILE A 296 -5.42 -18.76 14.47
C ILE A 296 -6.81 -18.13 14.42
N GLN A 297 -7.52 -18.12 15.54
CA GLN A 297 -8.84 -17.49 15.64
C GLN A 297 -8.71 -16.06 16.18
N LEU A 298 -9.10 -15.07 15.40
CA LEU A 298 -9.32 -13.72 15.92
C LEU A 298 -10.63 -13.73 16.74
N SER A 299 -10.63 -13.05 17.89
CA SER A 299 -11.75 -13.08 18.83
C SER A 299 -12.04 -11.72 19.44
N ASP A 300 -13.32 -11.38 19.62
CA ASP A 300 -13.80 -10.15 20.28
C ASP A 300 -13.35 -10.00 21.76
N GLU A 301 -12.82 -11.06 22.38
CA GLU A 301 -12.39 -11.04 23.79
C GLU A 301 -10.90 -11.36 23.95
N PRO A 302 -10.08 -10.48 24.57
CA PRO A 302 -8.71 -10.79 24.93
C PRO A 302 -8.63 -11.75 26.14
N PRO A 303 -7.51 -12.49 26.33
CA PRO A 303 -6.32 -12.48 25.49
C PRO A 303 -6.50 -13.29 24.20
N LEU A 304 -5.74 -12.95 23.17
CA LEU A 304 -5.65 -13.72 21.92
C LEU A 304 -5.01 -15.10 22.17
N SER A 305 -5.19 -16.01 21.21
CA SER A 305 -4.64 -17.38 21.25
C SER A 305 -3.11 -17.42 21.12
N VAL A 306 -2.53 -16.40 20.50
CA VAL A 306 -1.09 -16.13 20.41
C VAL A 306 -0.76 -14.82 21.12
N PRO A 307 0.51 -14.58 21.53
CA PRO A 307 0.92 -13.29 22.09
C PRO A 307 0.54 -12.13 21.17
N GLY A 308 0.04 -11.05 21.76
CA GLY A 308 -0.47 -9.92 21.00
C GLY A 308 -1.53 -9.14 21.76
N PHE A 309 -2.14 -8.14 21.13
CA PHE A 309 -3.21 -7.34 21.72
C PHE A 309 -4.23 -6.86 20.68
N MET A 310 -5.33 -6.31 21.15
CA MET A 310 -6.35 -5.72 20.28
C MET A 310 -6.40 -4.20 20.47
N VAL A 311 -6.69 -3.45 19.41
CA VAL A 311 -7.20 -2.08 19.47
C VAL A 311 -8.69 -2.13 19.20
N VAL A 312 -9.48 -1.92 20.25
CA VAL A 312 -10.94 -2.13 20.25
C VAL A 312 -11.66 -0.81 20.38
N GLN A 313 -12.68 -0.62 19.56
CA GLN A 313 -13.59 0.52 19.71
C GLN A 313 -14.67 0.19 20.74
N THR A 314 -14.86 1.09 21.70
CA THR A 314 -15.75 0.94 22.85
C THR A 314 -17.09 1.66 22.68
N GLU A 315 -17.21 2.53 21.69
CA GLU A 315 -18.46 3.23 21.38
C GLU A 315 -19.15 2.62 20.16
N TYR A 316 -20.43 2.26 20.34
CA TYR A 316 -21.26 1.61 19.34
C TYR A 316 -21.75 2.63 18.31
N TYR A 317 -20.91 2.95 17.35
CA TYR A 317 -21.34 3.46 16.05
C TYR A 317 -20.68 2.63 14.96
N ALA A 318 -21.32 2.58 13.80
CA ALA A 318 -20.84 1.85 12.62
C ALA A 318 -19.60 2.53 12.01
N ALA A 319 -18.58 2.79 12.84
CA ALA A 319 -17.27 3.20 12.43
C ALA A 319 -16.76 2.11 11.49
N GLN A 320 -16.51 2.54 10.26
CA GLN A 320 -15.92 1.70 9.24
C GLN A 320 -14.46 2.05 9.28
N PHE A 321 -13.60 1.14 9.75
CA PHE A 321 -12.17 1.29 9.55
C PHE A 321 -11.91 1.56 8.06
N LEU A 322 -11.38 2.74 7.74
CA LEU A 322 -11.20 3.20 6.37
C LEU A 322 -9.80 2.87 5.83
N GLY A 323 -8.83 2.74 6.72
CA GLY A 323 -7.44 2.38 6.40
C GLY A 323 -6.54 2.47 7.63
N GLY A 324 -5.31 2.00 7.50
CA GLY A 324 -4.29 2.06 8.55
C GLY A 324 -2.89 1.92 7.98
N ALA A 325 -1.90 2.05 8.86
CA ALA A 325 -0.49 1.80 8.59
C ALA A 325 0.17 1.29 9.88
N ALA A 326 1.16 0.40 9.73
CA ALA A 326 1.97 -0.13 10.82
C ALA A 326 3.34 -0.46 10.22
N SER A 327 4.36 0.36 10.53
CA SER A 327 5.80 0.19 10.17
C SER A 327 6.57 1.50 10.44
N GLY A 328 6.48 2.08 11.64
CA GLY A 328 7.29 3.27 11.91
C GLY A 328 7.28 3.71 13.37
N ASP A 329 8.44 4.15 13.85
CA ASP A 329 8.67 4.64 15.20
C ASP A 329 8.34 6.14 15.28
N ILE A 330 7.04 6.45 15.37
CA ILE A 330 6.53 7.82 15.40
C ILE A 330 6.96 8.52 16.68
N ASN A 331 7.13 7.79 17.78
CA ASN A 331 7.41 8.38 19.08
C ASN A 331 8.92 8.43 19.43
N GLY A 332 9.78 7.73 18.70
CA GLY A 332 11.22 7.65 18.89
C GLY A 332 11.66 6.73 20.04
N ASP A 333 10.88 5.71 20.40
CA ASP A 333 11.17 4.76 21.49
C ASP A 333 11.79 3.43 21.02
N GLY A 334 11.91 3.26 19.70
CA GLY A 334 12.48 2.10 19.04
C GLY A 334 11.49 0.96 18.80
N LEU A 335 10.19 1.19 18.99
CA LEU A 335 9.11 0.26 18.64
C LEU A 335 8.32 0.82 17.47
N ASP A 336 7.86 -0.04 16.57
CA ASP A 336 6.94 0.40 15.52
C ASP A 336 5.56 0.73 16.12
N ASP A 337 4.97 1.81 15.62
CA ASP A 337 3.66 2.31 16.01
C ASP A 337 2.58 1.94 14.97
N ILE A 338 1.31 2.13 15.35
CA ILE A 338 0.15 1.80 14.50
C ILE A 338 -0.70 3.06 14.32
N ALA A 339 -1.08 3.37 13.08
CA ALA A 339 -2.02 4.44 12.80
C ALA A 339 -3.30 3.89 12.15
N ILE A 340 -4.45 4.35 12.65
CA ILE A 340 -5.78 3.82 12.36
C ILE A 340 -6.71 4.97 11.95
N ASP A 341 -7.19 4.97 10.71
CA ASP A 341 -8.28 5.85 10.27
C ASP A 341 -9.63 5.23 10.63
N ASP A 342 -10.19 5.74 11.72
CA ASP A 342 -11.42 5.24 12.32
C ASP A 342 -12.67 5.57 11.48
N GLY A 343 -12.59 6.56 10.58
CA GLY A 343 -13.68 6.95 9.68
C GLY A 343 -14.94 7.54 10.33
N GLY A 344 -15.27 7.14 11.57
CA GLY A 344 -16.47 7.55 12.30
C GLY A 344 -16.32 8.83 13.12
N GLU A 345 -15.12 9.09 13.66
CA GLU A 345 -14.86 10.19 14.64
C GLU A 345 -14.08 11.37 14.06
N ASP A 346 -13.92 11.46 12.74
CA ASP A 346 -13.10 12.49 12.10
C ASP A 346 -11.70 12.59 12.75
N ALA A 347 -11.08 11.43 13.00
CA ALA A 347 -9.72 11.35 13.49
C ALA A 347 -8.96 10.12 12.94
N VAL A 348 -7.64 10.26 12.91
CA VAL A 348 -6.70 9.12 12.89
C VAL A 348 -6.21 8.91 14.32
N PHE A 349 -6.18 7.68 14.79
CA PHE A 349 -5.55 7.33 16.06
C PHE A 349 -4.17 6.75 15.81
N VAL A 350 -3.16 7.29 16.47
CA VAL A 350 -1.80 6.74 16.50
C VAL A 350 -1.65 6.04 17.85
N VAL A 351 -1.41 4.74 17.82
CA VAL A 351 -1.23 3.87 18.98
C VAL A 351 0.24 3.50 19.04
N PHE A 352 0.88 3.81 20.17
CA PHE A 352 2.30 3.52 20.33
C PHE A 352 2.57 2.02 20.52
N GLY A 353 3.70 1.57 19.98
CA GLY A 353 4.24 0.23 20.13
C GLY A 353 4.40 -0.16 21.60
N LYS A 354 4.32 -1.46 21.88
CA LYS A 354 4.32 -1.99 23.25
C LYS A 354 4.62 -3.48 23.30
N THR A 355 5.32 -3.88 24.36
CA THR A 355 5.73 -5.28 24.60
C THR A 355 4.67 -6.15 25.29
N ASP A 356 3.69 -5.52 25.96
CA ASP A 356 2.68 -6.28 26.71
C ASP A 356 1.44 -6.59 25.84
N SER A 357 0.61 -7.52 26.31
CA SER A 357 -0.60 -7.98 25.60
C SER A 357 -1.89 -7.29 26.04
N GLU A 358 -1.83 -6.17 26.78
CA GLU A 358 -3.02 -5.43 27.19
C GLU A 358 -3.65 -4.69 26.00
N SER A 359 -4.94 -4.94 25.74
CA SER A 359 -5.66 -4.27 24.64
C SER A 359 -5.83 -2.76 24.86
N VAL A 360 -5.79 -2.01 23.76
CA VAL A 360 -6.04 -0.57 23.70
C VAL A 360 -7.50 -0.33 23.37
N LEU A 361 -8.15 0.61 24.06
CA LEU A 361 -9.57 0.90 23.93
C LEU A 361 -9.77 2.33 23.39
N LEU A 362 -10.40 2.48 22.23
CA LEU A 362 -10.83 3.74 21.61
C LEU A 362 -12.32 4.00 21.90
N PRO A 363 -12.87 5.23 21.91
CA PRO A 363 -12.23 6.54 21.80
C PRO A 363 -11.77 7.09 23.16
N HIS A 364 -11.64 6.26 24.20
CA HIS A 364 -11.14 6.71 25.50
C HIS A 364 -9.72 7.28 25.35
N GLU A 365 -9.32 8.20 26.25
CA GLU A 365 -7.98 8.81 26.24
C GLU A 365 -6.93 7.70 26.07
N LEU A 366 -6.23 7.73 24.92
CA LEU A 366 -5.06 6.89 24.65
C LEU A 366 -4.04 7.02 25.79
N GLY A 367 -4.03 8.19 26.45
CA GLY A 367 -3.27 8.45 27.65
C GLY A 367 -1.82 8.66 27.28
N ASP A 368 -0.96 7.75 27.73
CA ASP A 368 0.44 7.63 27.36
C ASP A 368 0.67 6.66 26.18
N ARG A 369 -0.39 6.02 25.66
CA ARG A 369 -0.32 4.99 24.60
C ARG A 369 -0.48 5.55 23.18
N GLY A 370 -0.38 6.87 23.00
CA GLY A 370 -0.50 7.49 21.68
C GLY A 370 -1.31 8.79 21.65
N PHE A 371 -1.63 9.26 20.45
CA PHE A 371 -2.37 10.51 20.21
C PHE A 371 -3.38 10.36 19.08
N ARG A 372 -4.21 11.38 18.88
CA ARG A 372 -5.12 11.46 17.74
C ARG A 372 -4.79 12.65 16.83
N ILE A 373 -4.99 12.47 15.55
CA ILE A 373 -4.92 13.51 14.52
C ILE A 373 -6.37 13.89 14.18
N GLU A 374 -6.74 15.12 14.45
CA GLU A 374 -8.07 15.67 14.24
C GLU A 374 -8.13 16.38 12.87
N TYR A 375 -9.09 16.00 12.02
CA TYR A 375 -9.25 16.69 10.73
C TYR A 375 -9.76 18.13 10.89
N GLY A 376 -10.53 18.43 11.95
CA GLY A 376 -11.15 19.74 12.16
C GLY A 376 -12.13 20.14 11.05
N ASP A 377 -12.44 21.44 10.93
CA ASP A 377 -13.18 22.00 9.80
C ASP A 377 -12.22 22.12 8.58
N LEU A 378 -12.08 21.05 7.80
CA LEU A 378 -11.27 21.09 6.57
C LEU A 378 -11.77 22.20 5.61
N PRO A 379 -10.87 22.86 4.85
CA PRO A 379 -11.26 23.83 3.84
C PRO A 379 -12.25 23.18 2.85
N GLY A 380 -13.46 23.76 2.72
CA GLY A 380 -14.52 23.25 1.85
C GLY A 380 -15.81 22.84 2.56
N GLY A 381 -15.81 22.68 3.89
CA GLY A 381 -17.03 22.48 4.68
C GLY A 381 -17.81 21.20 4.38
N GLY A 382 -17.16 20.21 3.73
CA GLY A 382 -17.70 18.86 3.54
C GLY A 382 -17.55 18.01 4.80
N THR A 383 -18.43 17.03 4.98
CA THR A 383 -18.30 16.04 6.05
C THR A 383 -17.28 14.96 5.66
N SER A 384 -16.77 14.22 6.65
CA SER A 384 -15.83 13.10 6.47
C SER A 384 -16.22 12.02 5.47
N TYR A 385 -17.52 11.88 5.21
CA TYR A 385 -18.05 10.91 4.26
C TYR A 385 -17.74 11.24 2.79
N GLU A 386 -17.30 12.46 2.49
CA GLU A 386 -17.05 12.92 1.11
C GLU A 386 -15.58 12.83 0.68
N TYR A 387 -14.66 12.43 1.57
CA TYR A 387 -13.23 12.33 1.27
C TYR A 387 -12.76 10.88 1.31
N ARG A 388 -11.99 10.45 0.31
CA ARG A 388 -11.20 9.21 0.47
C ARG A 388 -9.93 9.55 1.22
N ARG A 389 -9.53 8.69 2.14
CA ARG A 389 -8.36 8.92 2.98
C ARG A 389 -7.34 7.82 2.76
N ARG A 390 -6.07 8.21 2.74
CA ARG A 390 -4.93 7.29 2.70
C ARG A 390 -3.96 7.69 3.79
N LEU A 391 -3.44 6.68 4.46
CA LEU A 391 -2.53 6.82 5.57
C LEU A 391 -1.27 6.00 5.25
N SER A 392 -0.12 6.61 5.47
CA SER A 392 1.17 5.94 5.42
C SER A 392 2.02 6.43 6.57
N MET A 393 2.85 5.56 7.12
CA MET A 393 4.00 5.96 7.91
C MET A 393 5.22 6.01 7.00
N ILE A 394 6.14 6.93 7.27
CA ILE A 394 7.31 7.16 6.43
C ILE A 394 8.53 7.31 7.33
N PRO A 395 9.73 6.89 6.90
CA PRO A 395 10.93 7.05 7.69
C PRO A 395 11.25 8.52 7.96
N ASP A 396 11.93 8.80 9.08
CA ASP A 396 12.41 10.13 9.50
C ASP A 396 12.93 11.01 8.35
N HIS A 397 12.04 11.89 7.90
CA HIS A 397 12.16 12.80 6.80
C HIS A 397 12.74 14.14 7.24
N ASN A 398 12.44 14.58 8.46
CA ASN A 398 12.89 15.86 8.99
C ASN A 398 14.26 15.76 9.73
N GLY A 399 14.77 14.55 9.95
CA GLY A 399 16.04 14.25 10.59
C GLY A 399 16.02 14.37 12.12
N ASP A 400 14.86 14.28 12.76
CA ASP A 400 14.70 14.40 14.22
C ASP A 400 14.80 13.06 14.97
N GLY A 401 14.96 11.96 14.24
CA GLY A 401 15.08 10.60 14.72
C GLY A 401 13.75 9.89 14.97
N ARG A 402 12.64 10.40 14.40
CA ARG A 402 11.31 9.79 14.49
C ARG A 402 10.68 9.72 13.12
N ASP A 403 9.96 8.64 12.88
CA ASP A 403 9.22 8.47 11.65
C ASP A 403 8.01 9.41 11.59
N GLU A 404 7.53 9.71 10.39
CA GLU A 404 6.41 10.60 10.16
C GLU A 404 5.18 9.90 9.64
N ILE A 405 4.08 10.66 9.62
CA ILE A 405 2.80 10.21 9.11
C ILE A 405 2.43 11.05 7.90
N VAL A 406 2.04 10.39 6.82
CA VAL A 406 1.44 11.02 5.65
C VAL A 406 -0.04 10.70 5.60
N LEU A 407 -0.85 11.75 5.55
CA LEU A 407 -2.30 11.66 5.46
C LEU A 407 -2.79 12.37 4.21
N GLN A 408 -3.31 11.60 3.26
CA GLN A 408 -3.90 12.12 2.03
C GLN A 408 -5.42 12.21 2.18
N SER A 409 -5.98 13.36 1.80
CA SER A 409 -7.41 13.61 1.67
C SER A 409 -7.77 13.83 0.20
N LEU A 410 -8.43 12.85 -0.40
CA LEU A 410 -8.87 12.84 -1.80
C LEU A 410 -10.31 13.40 -1.87
N SER A 411 -10.49 14.54 -2.53
CA SER A 411 -11.82 15.15 -2.69
C SER A 411 -12.68 14.40 -3.70
N ALA A 412 -13.97 14.22 -3.39
CA ALA A 412 -14.94 13.63 -4.30
C ALA A 412 -15.62 14.64 -5.27
N GLN A 413 -15.31 15.94 -5.21
CA GLN A 413 -16.12 17.00 -5.86
C GLN A 413 -15.31 18.13 -6.53
N GLY A 414 -14.18 17.83 -7.19
CA GLY A 414 -13.45 18.85 -7.98
C GLY A 414 -12.71 19.90 -7.17
N GLU A 415 -12.58 19.70 -5.85
CA GLU A 415 -11.59 20.40 -5.03
C GLU A 415 -10.23 19.67 -5.15
N PRO A 416 -9.09 20.38 -5.04
CA PRO A 416 -7.79 19.73 -5.07
C PRO A 416 -7.67 18.76 -3.89
N SER A 417 -7.14 17.55 -4.13
CA SER A 417 -6.75 16.67 -3.03
C SER A 417 -5.63 17.35 -2.24
N GLN A 418 -5.48 16.96 -0.98
CA GLN A 418 -4.47 17.50 -0.08
C GLN A 418 -3.68 16.36 0.55
N ALA A 419 -2.42 16.63 0.86
CA ALA A 419 -1.59 15.71 1.62
C ALA A 419 -0.88 16.44 2.75
N TYR A 420 -0.92 15.83 3.93
CA TYR A 420 -0.34 16.37 5.14
C TYR A 420 0.81 15.46 5.54
N VAL A 421 1.99 16.04 5.77
CA VAL A 421 3.10 15.37 6.45
C VAL A 421 3.04 15.83 7.90
N ILE A 422 2.83 14.88 8.82
CA ILE A 422 2.76 15.11 10.26
C ILE A 422 4.04 14.55 10.89
N TYR A 423 4.80 15.40 11.56
CA TYR A 423 6.06 15.00 12.19
C TYR A 423 5.85 14.05 13.38
N GLY A 424 6.76 13.09 13.50
CA GLY A 424 6.84 12.18 14.63
C GLY A 424 6.91 12.90 15.97
N ARG A 425 6.29 12.31 17.00
CA ARG A 425 6.24 12.90 18.32
C ARG A 425 5.94 11.88 19.43
N SER A 426 6.48 12.16 20.61
CA SER A 426 6.22 11.41 21.84
C SER A 426 5.13 12.03 22.71
N GLU A 427 4.73 13.28 22.45
CA GLU A 427 3.63 13.85 23.22
C GLU A 427 2.29 13.31 22.73
N THR A 428 1.37 13.12 23.67
CA THR A 428 0.09 12.47 23.42
C THR A 428 -1.06 13.47 23.18
N ALA A 429 -0.73 14.77 23.11
CA ALA A 429 -1.70 15.81 22.84
C ALA A 429 -2.20 15.72 21.38
N PRO A 430 -3.51 15.88 21.12
CA PRO A 430 -4.05 15.82 19.76
C PRO A 430 -3.33 16.77 18.79
N VAL A 431 -3.22 16.33 17.53
CA VAL A 431 -2.69 17.13 16.41
C VAL A 431 -3.88 17.61 15.58
N ALA A 432 -3.98 18.90 15.30
CA ALA A 432 -4.98 19.43 14.38
C ALA A 432 -4.37 19.60 12.99
N LEU A 433 -5.04 19.11 11.93
CA LEU A 433 -4.54 19.30 10.56
C LEU A 433 -4.46 20.78 10.14
N GLY A 434 -5.28 21.65 10.72
CA GLY A 434 -5.17 23.10 10.52
C GLY A 434 -3.85 23.68 11.04
N ASP A 435 -3.29 23.10 12.11
CA ASP A 435 -1.98 23.50 12.64
C ASP A 435 -0.85 22.96 11.75
N VAL A 436 -0.98 21.71 11.28
CA VAL A 436 -0.04 21.11 10.31
C VAL A 436 0.02 21.94 9.02
N ALA A 437 -1.14 22.33 8.47
CA ALA A 437 -1.19 23.22 7.30
C ALA A 437 -0.59 24.61 7.55
N ALA A 438 -0.54 25.06 8.80
CA ALA A 438 0.11 26.30 9.20
C ALA A 438 1.61 26.13 9.53
N GLY A 439 2.19 24.93 9.33
CA GLY A 439 3.59 24.63 9.59
C GLY A 439 3.91 24.24 11.03
N VAL A 440 2.92 23.82 11.82
CA VAL A 440 3.10 23.42 13.23
C VAL A 440 3.00 21.90 13.35
N GLY A 441 4.12 21.26 13.67
CA GLY A 441 4.19 19.80 13.81
C GLY A 441 4.08 19.04 12.48
N GLY A 442 4.41 19.69 11.37
CA GLY A 442 4.33 19.14 10.03
C GLY A 442 4.09 20.22 8.98
N TYR A 443 3.72 19.82 7.77
CA TYR A 443 3.42 20.71 6.65
C TYR A 443 2.35 20.14 5.71
N LEU A 444 1.72 21.03 4.92
CA LEU A 444 0.78 20.67 3.85
C LEU A 444 1.51 20.67 2.51
N VAL A 445 1.29 19.64 1.70
CA VAL A 445 1.75 19.55 0.31
C VAL A 445 0.63 20.07 -0.61
N ASN A 446 0.76 21.30 -1.10
CA ASN A 446 -0.30 22.04 -1.81
C ASN A 446 0.08 22.67 -3.16
N ASP A 447 1.35 22.63 -3.58
CA ASP A 447 1.77 23.20 -4.87
C ASP A 447 1.57 22.17 -5.99
N TRP A 448 0.42 22.27 -6.68
CA TRP A 448 0.09 21.40 -7.81
C TRP A 448 -0.36 22.25 -9.02
N PRO A 449 0.06 21.89 -10.26
CA PRO A 449 -0.30 22.61 -11.47
C PRO A 449 -1.81 22.79 -11.60
N GLU A 450 -2.25 23.99 -12.01
CA GLU A 450 -3.66 24.34 -12.12
C GLU A 450 -4.45 23.29 -12.94
N GLY A 451 -5.29 22.50 -12.26
CA GLY A 451 -6.18 21.51 -12.89
C GLY A 451 -5.75 20.03 -12.77
N GLY A 452 -4.64 19.73 -12.10
CA GLY A 452 -4.24 18.36 -11.76
C GLY A 452 -5.12 17.74 -10.66
N TYR A 453 -5.51 16.48 -10.82
CA TYR A 453 -6.10 15.70 -9.73
C TYR A 453 -4.96 14.93 -9.08
N LEU A 454 -4.62 15.26 -7.83
CA LEU A 454 -3.76 14.38 -7.04
C LEU A 454 -4.35 12.97 -7.10
N GLY A 455 -3.62 12.08 -7.77
CA GLY A 455 -3.97 10.69 -7.95
C GLY A 455 -3.87 9.94 -6.63
N ASP A 456 -4.33 8.71 -6.67
CA ASP A 456 -4.66 7.89 -5.50
C ASP A 456 -3.45 7.50 -4.59
N LEU A 457 -2.23 8.03 -4.80
CA LEU A 457 -1.02 7.68 -4.03
C LEU A 457 -0.07 8.84 -3.68
N ILE A 458 0.45 8.76 -2.45
CA ILE A 458 1.76 9.29 -2.07
C ILE A 458 2.53 8.15 -1.41
N GLY A 459 3.69 7.81 -1.96
CA GLY A 459 4.60 6.77 -1.44
C GLY A 459 5.97 7.34 -1.14
N TRP A 460 6.75 6.67 -0.29
CA TRP A 460 8.12 7.06 0.03
C TRP A 460 9.04 5.86 -0.12
N SER A 461 10.23 6.09 -0.67
CA SER A 461 11.12 5.01 -1.09
C SER A 461 12.54 5.54 -1.36
N ALA A 462 13.57 4.70 -1.36
CA ALA A 462 14.93 5.10 -1.77
C ALA A 462 15.19 4.78 -3.24
N VAL A 463 14.42 5.39 -4.14
CA VAL A 463 14.50 5.15 -5.59
C VAL A 463 15.71 5.84 -6.22
N GLY A 464 16.17 6.95 -5.63
CA GLY A 464 17.22 7.85 -6.13
C GLY A 464 18.57 7.76 -5.43
N GLY A 465 18.73 6.87 -4.45
CA GLY A 465 20.02 6.62 -3.77
C GLY A 465 20.46 7.72 -2.80
N GLY A 466 19.60 8.70 -2.55
CA GLY A 466 19.81 9.80 -1.59
C GLY A 466 19.91 9.33 -0.14
N ALA A 467 20.38 10.23 0.73
CA ALA A 467 20.43 9.96 2.18
C ALA A 467 19.07 10.18 2.85
N ALA A 468 18.18 10.97 2.23
CA ALA A 468 16.78 11.07 2.59
C ALA A 468 15.94 10.20 1.65
N ARG A 469 14.75 9.78 2.10
CA ARG A 469 13.83 9.01 1.26
C ARG A 469 13.17 9.94 0.24
N ASP A 470 12.95 9.40 -0.95
CA ASP A 470 12.32 10.07 -2.09
C ASP A 470 10.81 10.02 -1.98
N LEU A 471 10.15 11.04 -2.50
CA LEU A 471 8.72 11.21 -2.51
C LEU A 471 8.17 10.79 -3.88
N VAL A 472 7.36 9.74 -3.91
CA VAL A 472 6.65 9.27 -5.10
C VAL A 472 5.23 9.85 -5.09
N LEU A 473 4.93 10.64 -6.11
CA LEU A 473 3.66 11.31 -6.31
C LEU A 473 3.03 10.83 -7.60
N VAL A 474 1.76 10.46 -7.55
CA VAL A 474 1.06 9.98 -8.74
C VAL A 474 -0.06 10.94 -9.08
N ASP A 475 -0.03 11.52 -10.28
CA ASP A 475 -1.18 12.20 -10.88
C ASP A 475 -1.76 11.30 -11.97
N ARG A 476 -2.89 10.67 -11.62
CA ARG A 476 -3.58 9.72 -12.49
C ARG A 476 -4.17 10.39 -13.74
N ASP A 477 -4.45 11.69 -13.68
CA ASP A 477 -5.19 12.42 -14.70
C ASP A 477 -4.37 13.56 -15.36
N ALA A 478 -3.08 13.71 -15.01
CA ALA A 478 -2.16 14.67 -15.63
C ALA A 478 -2.06 14.52 -17.15
N SER A 479 -2.03 15.64 -17.87
CA SER A 479 -1.67 15.72 -19.29
C SER A 479 -1.28 17.17 -19.63
N PRO A 480 -0.07 17.44 -20.15
CA PRO A 480 0.26 18.77 -20.70
C PRO A 480 -0.55 19.09 -21.97
N SER A 481 -1.02 18.07 -22.69
CA SER A 481 -1.58 18.21 -24.05
C SER A 481 -3.08 17.95 -24.17
N GLY A 482 -3.80 17.78 -23.06
CA GLY A 482 -5.26 17.62 -23.05
C GLY A 482 -5.77 16.24 -23.50
N GLU A 483 -4.90 15.24 -23.61
CA GLU A 483 -5.27 13.83 -23.76
C GLU A 483 -4.69 13.08 -22.55
N ALA A 484 -5.54 12.67 -21.61
CA ALA A 484 -5.15 12.08 -20.32
C ALA A 484 -4.05 11.01 -20.49
N SER A 485 -2.86 11.25 -19.95
CA SER A 485 -1.74 10.31 -19.92
C SER A 485 -1.16 10.37 -18.51
N GLY A 486 -1.63 9.51 -17.61
CA GLY A 486 -1.26 9.58 -16.19
C GLY A 486 0.26 9.58 -16.02
N ARG A 487 0.76 10.46 -15.14
CA ARG A 487 2.18 10.64 -14.84
C ARG A 487 2.45 10.27 -13.39
N ALA A 488 3.55 9.56 -13.16
CA ALA A 488 4.15 9.47 -11.85
C ALA A 488 5.38 10.38 -11.79
N TYR A 489 5.55 11.08 -10.67
CA TYR A 489 6.68 11.92 -10.36
C TYR A 489 7.43 11.30 -9.19
N VAL A 490 8.74 11.16 -9.33
CA VAL A 490 9.64 10.80 -8.23
C VAL A 490 10.44 12.04 -7.92
N LEU A 491 10.33 12.56 -6.70
CA LEU A 491 11.08 13.72 -6.22
C LEU A 491 12.14 13.25 -5.22
N PHE A 492 13.40 13.55 -5.51
CA PHE A 492 14.52 13.16 -4.68
C PHE A 492 14.74 14.11 -3.52
N ASP A 493 15.14 13.54 -2.38
CA ASP A 493 15.63 14.26 -1.19
C ASP A 493 14.76 15.49 -0.82
N VAL A 494 13.43 15.34 -0.84
CA VAL A 494 12.51 16.45 -0.51
C VAL A 494 12.84 16.93 0.91
N PRO A 495 13.24 18.19 1.15
CA PRO A 495 13.53 18.65 2.51
C PRO A 495 12.23 19.03 3.20
N GLY A 496 12.03 18.62 4.46
CA GLY A 496 11.01 19.21 5.33
C GLY A 496 11.26 20.73 5.46
N ARG A 497 10.52 21.55 4.70
CA ARG A 497 10.73 23.00 4.62
C ARG A 497 10.15 23.78 5.79
#